data_AF-A0A7X4CBP3-F1
#
_entry.id   AF-A0A7X4CBP3-F1
#
_cell.length_a   1.000
_cell.length_b   1.000
_cell.length_c   1.000
_cell.angle_alpha   90.00
_cell.angle_beta   90.00
_cell.angle_gamma   90.00
#
_symmetry.space_group_name_H-M   'P 1'
#
loop_
_entity.id
_entity.type
_entity.pdbx_description
1 polymer ?
#
loop_
_entity_poly.entity_id
_entity_poly.type
_entity_poly.pdbx_seq_one_letter_code
_entity_poly.pdbx_strand_id
1 'polypeptide(L)'
;MGISDEEKIGSVKSAVDLAIVGDNISDIAAFTVEKYEFKNDTTLSSEVRQAGEAEIKDELWKRVEQLRKRRMQILAEMFTLAEKTLEGVINKGK
;
A
#
# COMPACT_ATOMS: atom_id res chain seq x y z
N MET A 1 -0.67 22.54 -24.93
CA MET A 1 -0.21 21.99 -23.64
C MET A 1 -1.13 20.81 -23.32
N GLY A 2 -0.69 19.61 -23.65
CA GLY A 2 -1.44 18.39 -23.34
C GLY A 2 -1.23 18.05 -21.88
N ILE A 3 -2.33 17.84 -21.16
CA ILE A 3 -2.35 17.25 -19.82
C ILE A 3 -1.62 15.90 -19.94
N SER A 4 -0.53 15.70 -19.20
CA SER A 4 0.21 14.44 -19.27
C SER A 4 -0.68 13.31 -18.74
N ASP A 5 -0.53 12.09 -19.27
CA ASP A 5 -1.36 10.95 -18.84
C ASP A 5 -1.21 10.66 -17.33
N GLU A 6 -0.08 11.08 -16.73
CA GLU A 6 0.16 11.07 -15.29
C GLU A 6 -0.82 11.97 -14.51
N GLU A 7 -1.18 13.15 -15.04
CA GLU A 7 -2.14 14.07 -14.41
C GLU A 7 -3.57 13.53 -14.47
N LYS A 8 -3.95 12.80 -15.53
CA LYS A 8 -5.29 12.19 -15.66
C LYS A 8 -5.51 11.03 -14.69
N ILE A 9 -4.50 10.18 -14.51
CA ILE A 9 -4.55 9.02 -13.59
C ILE A 9 -4.51 9.50 -12.12
N GLY A 10 -3.86 10.63 -11.83
CA GLY A 10 -3.75 11.21 -10.48
C GLY A 10 -5.09 11.56 -9.83
N SER A 11 -6.18 11.67 -10.59
CA SER A 11 -7.51 12.04 -10.09
C SER A 11 -8.34 10.88 -9.52
N VAL A 12 -7.88 9.62 -9.64
CA VAL A 12 -8.57 8.49 -8.99
C VAL A 12 -8.35 8.60 -7.48
N LYS A 13 -9.28 9.28 -6.79
CA LYS A 13 -9.29 9.49 -5.34
C LYS A 13 -8.83 8.21 -4.63
N SER A 14 -7.77 8.33 -3.83
CA SER A 14 -7.32 7.24 -2.96
C SER A 14 -8.47 6.87 -2.02
N ALA A 15 -9.10 5.73 -2.24
CA ALA A 15 -10.12 5.19 -1.36
C ALA A 15 -9.51 4.63 -0.04
N VAL A 16 -8.19 4.65 0.08
CA VAL A 16 -7.46 4.16 1.25
C VAL A 16 -7.12 5.33 2.16
N ASP A 17 -7.61 5.25 3.40
CA ASP A 17 -7.23 6.14 4.49
C ASP A 17 -5.90 5.67 5.11
N LEU A 18 -4.85 6.46 4.96
CA LEU A 18 -3.52 6.12 5.45
C LEU A 18 -3.40 6.25 6.98
N ALA A 19 -4.28 7.01 7.64
CA ALA A 19 -4.30 7.08 9.09
C ALA A 19 -4.73 5.72 9.67
N ILE A 20 -5.83 5.16 9.15
CA ILE A 20 -6.32 3.83 9.54
C ILE A 20 -5.26 2.75 9.27
N VAL A 21 -4.53 2.86 8.15
CA VAL A 21 -3.41 1.93 7.86
C VAL A 21 -2.31 2.06 8.91
N GLY A 22 -1.96 3.28 9.32
CA GLY A 22 -0.97 3.52 10.37
C GLY A 22 -1.37 2.96 11.73
N ASP A 23 -2.63 3.11 12.11
CA ASP A 23 -3.18 2.56 13.36
C ASP A 23 -3.08 1.03 13.35
N ASN A 24 -3.55 0.38 12.27
CA ASN A 24 -3.46 -1.07 12.12
C ASN A 24 -2.01 -1.57 12.13
N ILE A 25 -1.08 -0.85 11.51
CA ILE A 25 0.36 -1.20 11.54
C ILE A 25 0.89 -1.15 12.97
N SER A 26 0.48 -0.15 13.75
CA SER A 26 0.89 -0.01 15.15
C SER A 26 0.38 -1.17 16.00
N ASP A 27 -0.88 -1.55 15.83
CA ASP A 27 -1.49 -2.70 16.53
C ASP A 27 -0.80 -4.02 16.17
N ILE A 28 -0.51 -4.24 14.89
CA ILE A 28 0.20 -5.43 14.42
C ILE A 28 1.61 -5.50 15.02
N ALA A 29 2.32 -4.38 15.09
CA ALA A 29 3.66 -4.33 15.64
C ALA A 29 3.66 -4.68 17.14
N ALA A 30 2.79 -4.02 17.92
CA ALA A 30 2.64 -4.29 19.35
C ALA A 30 2.28 -5.76 19.60
N PHE A 31 1.27 -6.28 18.89
CA PHE A 31 0.85 -7.67 19.02
C PHE A 31 1.95 -8.67 18.63
N THR A 32 2.77 -8.34 17.63
CA THR A 32 3.87 -9.21 17.21
C THR A 32 4.91 -9.36 18.32
N VAL A 33 5.24 -8.28 19.01
CA VAL A 33 6.18 -8.33 20.15
C VAL A 33 5.57 -9.08 21.33
N GLU A 34 4.31 -8.82 21.66
CA GLU A 34 3.58 -9.55 22.72
C GLU A 34 3.53 -11.06 22.44
N LYS A 35 3.25 -11.43 21.19
CA LYS A 35 3.23 -12.82 20.76
C LYS A 35 4.61 -13.46 20.90
N TYR A 36 5.68 -12.73 20.64
CA TYR A 36 7.05 -13.22 20.84
C TYR A 36 7.32 -13.48 22.32
N GLU A 37 7.01 -12.52 23.19
CA GLU A 37 7.17 -12.64 24.64
C GLU A 37 6.41 -13.85 25.18
N PHE A 38 5.13 -13.99 24.80
CA PHE A 38 4.29 -15.12 25.18
C PHE A 38 4.84 -16.46 24.71
N LYS A 39 5.26 -16.55 23.44
CA LYS A 39 5.74 -17.81 22.84
C LYS A 39 7.05 -18.29 23.49
N ASN A 40 7.90 -17.37 23.91
CA ASN A 40 9.22 -17.68 24.44
C ASN A 40 9.28 -17.65 25.98
N ASP A 41 8.14 -17.48 26.65
CA ASP A 41 8.04 -17.34 28.11
C ASP A 41 9.06 -16.33 28.65
N THR A 42 9.08 -15.14 28.03
CA THR A 42 10.06 -14.10 28.34
C THR A 42 9.39 -12.73 28.39
N THR A 43 10.09 -11.76 28.96
CA THR A 43 9.68 -10.37 28.99
C THR A 43 10.86 -9.53 28.53
N LEU A 44 10.66 -8.80 27.44
CA LEU A 44 11.66 -7.91 26.89
C LEU A 44 11.75 -6.65 27.76
N SER A 45 12.92 -6.01 27.76
CA SER A 45 13.04 -4.68 28.35
C SER A 45 12.21 -3.69 27.54
N SER A 46 11.73 -2.62 28.19
CA SER A 46 10.97 -1.57 27.50
C SER A 46 11.70 -1.00 26.28
N GLU A 47 13.03 -0.88 26.36
CA GLU A 47 13.86 -0.37 25.26
C GLU A 47 13.85 -1.32 24.06
N VAL A 48 14.06 -2.62 24.29
CA VAL A 48 14.04 -3.64 23.24
C VAL A 48 12.64 -3.75 22.65
N ARG A 49 11.60 -3.65 23.48
CA ARG A 49 10.21 -3.70 23.04
C ARG A 49 9.89 -2.55 22.09
N GLN A 50 10.22 -1.32 22.48
CA GLN A 50 9.98 -0.12 21.67
C GLN A 50 10.79 -0.14 20.37
N ALA A 51 12.06 -0.55 20.42
CA ALA A 51 12.90 -0.69 19.22
C ALA A 51 12.32 -1.73 18.25
N GLY A 52 11.91 -2.91 18.76
CA GLY A 52 11.30 -3.95 17.95
C GLY A 52 9.98 -3.50 17.32
N GLU A 53 9.10 -2.85 18.09
CA GLU A 53 7.86 -2.29 17.56
C GLU A 53 8.13 -1.23 16.47
N ALA A 54 9.11 -0.35 16.66
CA ALA A 54 9.46 0.67 15.67
C ALA A 54 9.98 0.04 14.35
N GLU A 55 10.91 -0.92 14.43
CA GLU A 55 11.43 -1.60 13.24
C GLU A 55 10.34 -2.37 12.48
N ILE A 56 9.42 -3.03 13.20
CA ILE A 56 8.28 -3.72 12.57
C ILE A 56 7.38 -2.71 11.86
N LYS A 57 7.04 -1.59 12.49
CA LYS A 57 6.21 -0.54 11.87
C LYS A 57 6.84 -0.02 10.59
N ASP A 58 8.14 0.28 10.62
CA ASP A 58 8.89 0.77 9.46
C ASP A 58 8.87 -0.24 8.30
N GLU A 59 9.07 -1.52 8.58
CA GLU A 59 9.08 -2.56 7.55
C GLU A 59 7.70 -2.78 6.95
N LEU A 60 6.65 -2.74 7.77
CA LEU A 60 5.26 -2.80 7.29
C LEU A 60 4.90 -1.58 6.43
N TRP A 61 5.36 -0.38 6.80
CA TRP A 61 5.16 0.82 6.00
C TRP A 61 5.83 0.73 4.63
N LYS A 62 7.09 0.30 4.56
CA LYS A 62 7.77 0.04 3.28
C LYS A 62 6.97 -0.92 2.41
N ARG A 63 6.39 -1.97 3.01
CA ARG A 63 5.54 -2.91 2.28
C ARG A 63 4.27 -2.24 1.74
N VAL A 64 3.62 -1.39 2.52
CA VAL A 64 2.45 -0.60 2.06
C VAL A 64 2.83 0.30 0.88
N GLU A 65 3.96 1.00 0.95
CA GLU A 65 4.43 1.86 -0.14
C GLU A 65 4.68 1.08 -1.43
N GLN A 66 5.29 -0.11 -1.35
CA GLN A 66 5.48 -0.99 -2.50
C GLN A 66 4.13 -1.40 -3.11
N LEU A 67 3.16 -1.75 -2.27
CA LEU A 67 1.81 -2.12 -2.74
C LEU A 67 1.10 -0.94 -3.41
N ARG A 68 1.29 0.29 -2.89
CA ARG A 68 0.75 1.51 -3.51
C ARG A 68 1.36 1.75 -4.88
N LYS A 69 2.68 1.63 -5.02
CA LYS A 69 3.38 1.74 -6.32
C LYS A 69 2.86 0.68 -7.31
N ARG A 70 2.73 -0.57 -6.87
CA ARG A 70 2.19 -1.65 -7.68
C ARG A 70 0.73 -1.38 -8.10
N ARG A 71 -0.10 -0.86 -7.20
CA ARG A 71 -1.48 -0.48 -7.51
C ARG A 71 -1.53 0.57 -8.62
N MET A 72 -0.66 1.58 -8.58
CA MET A 72 -0.60 2.60 -9.64
C MET A 72 -0.23 2.00 -11.00
N GLN A 73 0.74 1.07 -11.04
CA GLN A 73 1.11 0.36 -12.26
C GLN A 73 -0.06 -0.44 -12.83
N ILE A 74 -0.74 -1.21 -11.98
CA ILE A 74 -1.93 -1.99 -12.37
C ILE A 74 -3.02 -1.07 -12.94
N LEU A 75 -3.28 0.08 -12.29
CA LEU A 75 -4.28 1.03 -12.79
C LEU A 75 -3.89 1.59 -14.17
N ALA A 76 -2.63 1.93 -14.39
CA ALA A 76 -2.16 2.41 -15.69
C ALA A 76 -2.32 1.34 -16.80
N GLU A 77 -2.01 0.08 -16.49
CA GLU A 77 -2.23 -1.05 -17.39
C GLU A 77 -3.72 -1.23 -17.71
N MET A 78 -4.59 -1.13 -16.70
CA MET A 78 -6.05 -1.22 -16.88
C MET A 78 -6.59 -0.09 -17.77
N PHE A 79 -6.15 1.15 -17.57
CA PHE A 79 -6.53 2.27 -18.43
C PHE A 79 -6.09 2.06 -19.87
N THR A 80 -4.82 1.66 -20.07
CA THR A 80 -4.28 1.36 -21.39
C THR A 80 -5.08 0.26 -22.10
N LEU A 81 -5.45 -0.80 -21.37
CA LEU A 81 -6.26 -1.88 -21.91
C LEU A 81 -7.68 -1.43 -22.27
N ALA A 82 -8.29 -0.60 -21.42
CA ALA A 82 -9.62 -0.05 -21.66
C ALA A 82 -9.64 0.85 -22.91
N GLU A 83 -8.65 1.72 -23.08
CA GLU A 83 -8.49 2.58 -24.25
C GLU A 83 -8.34 1.76 -25.53
N LYS A 84 -7.39 0.81 -25.56
CA LYS A 84 -7.18 -0.07 -26.72
C LYS A 84 -8.44 -0.86 -27.09
N THR A 85 -9.19 -1.29 -26.08
CA THR A 85 -10.44 -2.02 -26.29
C THR A 85 -11.49 -1.12 -26.95
N LEU A 86 -11.65 0.11 -26.46
CA LEU A 86 -12.57 1.08 -27.02
C LEU A 86 -12.19 1.46 -28.47
N GLU A 87 -10.92 1.72 -28.73
CA GLU A 87 -10.41 1.98 -30.09
C GLU A 87 -10.72 0.82 -31.03
N GLY A 88 -10.52 -0.42 -30.57
CA GLY A 88 -10.85 -1.62 -31.34
C GLY A 88 -12.34 -1.74 -31.68
N VAL A 89 -13.24 -1.32 -30.79
CA VAL A 89 -14.69 -1.27 -31.06
C VAL A 89 -15.01 -0.17 -32.07
N ILE A 90 -14.48 1.04 -31.89
CA ILE A 90 -14.72 2.19 -32.77
C ILE A 90 -14.25 1.89 -34.21
N ASN A 91 -13.07 1.29 -34.36
CA ASN A 91 -12.50 1.00 -35.68
C ASN A 91 -13.24 -0.12 -36.42
N LYS A 92 -13.94 -1.02 -35.71
CA LYS A 92 -14.79 -2.06 -36.32
C LYS A 92 -16.18 -1.54 -36.72
N GLY A 93 -16.61 -0.42 -36.13
CA GLY A 93 -17.89 0.23 -36.45
C GLY A 93 -17.80 1.24 -37.60
N LYS A 94 -16.61 1.42 -38.19
CA LYS A 94 -16.37 2.17 -39.43
C LYS A 94 -16.25 1.20 -40.60
#